data_AF-A0AAN8WV84-F1
#
_entry.id   AF-A0AAN8WV84-F1
#
_cell.length_a   1.000
_cell.length_b   1.000
_cell.length_c   1.000
_cell.angle_alpha   90.00
_cell.angle_beta   90.00
_cell.angle_gamma   90.00
#
_symmetry.space_group_name_H-M   'P 1'
#
loop_
_entity.id
_entity.type
_entity.pdbx_description
1 polymer ?
#
loop_
_entity_poly.entity_id
_entity_poly.type
_entity_poly.pdbx_seq_one_letter_code
_entity_poly.pdbx_strand_id
1 'polypeptide(L)' 'MASSYRHVVLTGPPGVGKTTLVQKIVSSLQKTSTPCYGFVTQEVRQGGRRTGFDIVTLDGKSAILSRVK' A
#
# COMPACT_ATOMS: atom_id res chain seq x y z
N MET A 1 13.06 -23.89 -13.32
CA MET A 1 13.75 -23.40 -12.11
C MET A 1 12.71 -22.79 -11.19
N ALA A 2 12.50 -23.33 -9.99
CA ALA A 2 11.61 -22.69 -9.03
C ALA A 2 12.32 -21.46 -8.46
N SER A 3 11.83 -20.27 -8.78
CA SER A 3 12.32 -19.04 -8.14
C SER A 3 11.91 -19.07 -6.66
N SER A 4 12.88 -19.09 -5.75
CA SER A 4 12.62 -18.91 -4.33
C SER A 4 12.44 -17.43 -4.06
N TYR A 5 11.19 -17.00 -3.91
CA TYR A 5 10.88 -15.63 -3.51
C TYR A 5 11.09 -15.48 -2.00
N ARG A 6 11.90 -14.49 -1.60
CA ARG A 6 11.99 -14.09 -0.19
C ARG A 6 10.84 -13.16 0.14
N HIS A 7 10.01 -13.56 1.10
CA HIS A 7 8.95 -12.70 1.63
C HIS A 7 9.52 -11.76 2.68
N VAL A 8 9.21 -10.47 2.55
CA VAL A 8 9.61 -9.42 3.50
C VAL A 8 8.36 -8.86 4.16
N VAL A 9 8.36 -8.82 5.49
CA VAL A 9 7.27 -8.25 6.29
C VAL A 9 7.82 -7.05 7.06
N LEU A 10 7.17 -5.90 6.93
CA LEU A 10 7.51 -4.69 7.67
C LEU A 10 6.59 -4.55 8.89
N THR A 11 7.18 -4.55 10.09
CA THR A 11 6.47 -4.41 11.37
C THR A 11 6.83 -3.10 12.07
N GLY A 12 6.06 -2.72 13.08
CA GLY A 12 6.33 -1.55 13.91
C GLY A 12 5.04 -0.83 14.33
N PRO A 13 5.13 0.14 15.25
CA PRO A 13 3.96 0.84 15.79
C PRO A 13 3.15 1.58 14.71
N PRO A 14 1.85 1.84 14.93
CA PRO A 14 1.05 2.70 14.05
C PRO A 14 1.71 4.07 13.86
N GLY A 15 1.62 4.64 12.65
CA GLY A 15 2.20 5.96 12.36
C GLY A 15 3.72 6.01 12.13
N VAL A 16 4.47 4.92 12.31
CA VAL A 16 5.95 4.89 12.13
C VAL A 16 6.43 5.08 10.68
N GLY A 17 5.52 5.19 9.70
CA GLY A 17 5.88 5.43 8.30
C GLY A 17 6.06 4.20 7.41
N LYS A 18 5.59 3.02 7.82
CA LYS A 18 5.67 1.77 7.02
C LYS A 18 5.11 1.94 5.60
N THR A 19 3.91 2.49 5.46
CA THR A 19 3.28 2.75 4.16
C THR A 19 4.12 3.71 3.32
N THR A 20 4.64 4.77 3.94
CA THR A 20 5.52 5.75 3.28
C THR A 20 6.82 5.11 2.78
N LEU A 21 7.42 4.18 3.55
CA LEU A 21 8.60 3.43 3.13
C LEU A 21 8.30 2.58 1.89
N VAL A 22 7.20 1.81 1.91
CA VAL A 22 6.79 0.97 0.76
C VAL A 22 6.55 1.84 -0.49
N GLN A 23 5.87 2.97 -0.34
CA GLN A 23 5.64 3.92 -1.45
C GLN A 23 6.98 4.42 -2.04
N LYS A 24 7.94 4.81 -1.20
CA LYS A 24 9.28 5.24 -1.66
C LYS A 24 10.02 4.12 -2.39
N ILE A 25 9.95 2.88 -1.89
CA ILE A 25 10.56 1.72 -2.55
C ILE A 25 9.95 1.51 -3.93
N VAL A 26 8.62 1.52 -4.04
CA VAL A 26 7.91 1.39 -5.33
C VAL A 26 8.33 2.51 -6.29
N SER A 27 8.34 3.77 -5.84
CA SER A 27 8.76 4.90 -6.68
C SER A 27 10.21 4.76 -7.16
N SER A 28 11.11 4.22 -6.34
CA SER A 28 12.48 3.94 -6.75
C SER A 28 12.57 2.79 -7.76
N LEU A 29 11.81 1.72 -7.59
CA LEU A 29 11.79 0.58 -8.54
C LEU A 29 11.16 0.94 -9.89
N GLN A 30 10.14 1.80 -9.89
CA GLN A 30 9.54 2.32 -11.11
C GLN A 30 10.53 3.16 -11.92
N LYS A 31 11.45 3.88 -11.27
CA LYS A 31 12.53 4.62 -11.94
C LYS A 31 13.57 3.71 -12.60
N THR A 32 13.70 2.46 -12.14
CA THR A 32 14.62 1.46 -12.72
C THR A 32 13.93 0.55 -13.74
N SER A 33 12.78 0.96 -14.29
CA SER A 33 11.97 0.17 -15.25
C SER A 33 11.61 -1.23 -14.75
N THR A 34 11.57 -1.44 -13.43
CA THR A 34 11.20 -2.73 -12.83
C THR A 34 9.68 -2.75 -12.63
N PRO A 35 8.95 -3.68 -13.25
CA PRO A 35 7.49 -3.73 -13.12
C PRO A 35 7.10 -4.06 -11.68
N CYS A 36 6.25 -3.21 -11.10
CA CYS A 36 5.75 -3.34 -9.74
C CYS A 36 4.22 -3.45 -9.77
N TYR A 37 3.69 -4.45 -9.08
CA TYR A 37 2.25 -4.69 -8.98
C TYR A 37 1.85 -4.83 -7.51
N GLY A 38 0.62 -4.45 -7.20
CA GLY A 38 0.07 -4.55 -5.86
C GLY A 38 -0.78 -3.34 -5.52
N PHE A 39 -1.06 -3.21 -4.23
CA PHE A 39 -1.89 -2.15 -3.69
C PHE A 39 -1.47 -1.77 -2.28
N VAL A 40 -1.87 -0.56 -1.88
CA VAL A 40 -1.83 -0.08 -0.50
C VAL A 40 -3.25 0.17 -0.02
N THR A 41 -3.46 0.11 1.28
CA THR A 41 -4.73 0.52 1.89
C THR A 41 -4.65 1.97 2.32
N GLN A 42 -5.59 2.80 1.88
CA GLN A 42 -5.72 4.19 2.30
C GLN A 42 -6.85 4.33 3.31
N GLU A 43 -6.58 5.00 4.43
CA GLU A 43 -7.59 5.29 5.42
C GLU A 43 -8.56 6.37 4.91
N VAL A 44 -9.86 6.10 5.02
CA VAL A 44 -10.93 7.04 4.64
C VAL A 44 -11.54 7.62 5.90
N ARG A 45 -11.60 8.95 5.95
CA ARG A 45 -12.16 9.70 7.08
C ARG A 45 -13.21 10.69 6.58
N GLN A 46 -14.33 10.78 7.29
CA GLN A 46 -15.38 11.78 7.10
C GLN A 46 -15.74 12.39 8.46
N GLY A 47 -15.91 13.71 8.53
CA GLY A 47 -16.21 14.40 9.80
C GLY A 47 -15.21 14.11 10.92
N GLY A 48 -13.92 13.90 10.59
CA GLY A 48 -12.86 13.60 11.56
C GLY A 48 -12.82 12.15 12.06
N ARG A 49 -13.80 11.30 11.72
CA ARG A 49 -13.87 9.88 12.10
C ARG A 49 -13.43 8.97 10.94
N ARG A 50 -12.78 7.85 11.28
CA ARG A 50 -12.46 6.81 10.31
C ARG A 50 -13.73 6.08 9.88
N THR A 51 -14.05 6.12 8.59
CA THR A 51 -15.23 5.48 7.99
C THR A 51 -14.89 4.27 7.13
N GLY A 52 -13.61 3.97 6.93
CA GLY A 52 -13.19 2.73 6.26
C GLY A 52 -11.81 2.80 5.62
N PHE A 53 -11.61 1.94 4.62
CA PHE A 53 -10.39 1.85 3.85
C PHE A 53 -10.68 1.66 2.36
N ASP A 54 -9.83 2.24 1.53
CA ASP A 54 -9.77 1.99 0.10
C ASP A 54 -8.52 1.19 -0.26
N ILE A 55 -8.64 0.36 -1.27
CA ILE A 55 -7.51 -0.20 -2.01
C ILE A 55 -7.08 0.87 -3.00
N VAL A 56 -5.80 1.22 -3.03
CA VAL A 56 -5.19 2.02 -4.10
C VAL A 56 -4.07 1.20 -4.73
N THR A 57 -4.21 0.87 -6.00
CA THR A 57 -3.21 0.10 -6.75
C THR A 57 -2.03 1.00 -7.16
N LEU A 58 -0.89 0.37 -7.47
CA LEU A 58 0.30 1.11 -7.91
C LEU A 58 0.14 1.80 -9.27
N ASP A 59 -0.85 1.40 -10.08
CA ASP A 59 -1.26 2.03 -11.34
C ASP A 59 -2.40 3.08 -11.16
N GLY A 60 -2.71 3.46 -9.91
CA GLY A 60 -3.61 4.56 -9.60
C GLY A 60 -5.11 4.24 -9.61
N LYS A 61 -5.50 2.97 -9.77
CA LYS A 61 -6.89 2.55 -9.62
C LYS A 61 -7.25 2.48 -8.14
N SER A 62 -8.51 2.76 -7.82
CA SER A 62 -9.02 2.70 -6.45
C SER A 62 -10.34 1.92 -6.38
N ALA A 63 -10.54 1.21 -5.28
CA ALA A 63 -11.77 0.49 -4.97
C ALA A 63 -12.02 0.47 -3.45
N ILE A 64 -13.28 0.36 -3.06
CA ILE A 64 -13.65 0.24 -1.66
C ILE A 64 -13.14 -1.11 -1.12
N LEU A 65 -12.31 -1.07 -0.07
CA LEU A 65 -11.94 -2.28 0.68
C LEU A 65 -12.96 -2.56 1.77
N SER A 66 -13.26 -1.55 2.57
CA SER A 66 -14.23 -1.64 3.67
C SER A 66 -14.81 -0.27 3.99
N ARG A 67 -16.08 -0.25 4.40
CA ARG A 67 -16.80 0.93 4.87
C ARG A 67 -17.63 0.57 6.10
N VAL A 68 -17.70 1.49 7.05
CA VAL A 68 -18.67 1.46 8.14
C VAL A 68 -19.95 2.09 7.56
N LYS A 69 -21.09 1.40 7.68
CA LYS A 69 -22.40 1.97 7.31
C LYS A 69 -22.77 3.10 8.25
#